data_AF-W5PQK1-F1
#
_entry.id   AF-W5PQK1-F1
#
_cell.length_a   1.000
_cell.length_b   1.000
_cell.length_c   1.000
_cell.angle_alpha   90.00
_cell.angle_beta   90.00
_cell.angle_gamma   90.00
#
_symmetry.space_group_name_H-M   'P 1'
#
loop_
_entity.id
_entity.type
_entity.pdbx_description
1 polymer ?
#
loop_
_entity_poly.entity_id
_entity_poly.type
_entity_poly.pdbx_seq_one_letter_code
_entity_poly.pdbx_strand_id
1 'polypeptide(L)'
;MSFEPQELKSYFLLTGAYGPEYWVTSSVSCGGHQQSPIDISDQHARVSEEYQDLQLDGFDNESSNKTWMKNTGKTVAILLKDDYFVSGAGLPGRFKAEKVEFHWGHSNGSAGSEHSVNGRRFPVEVREGRSSSPSSCFNLGCKYSSLGRS
;
A
#
# COMPACT_ATOMS: atom_id res chain seq x y z
N MET A 1 23.72 21.74 22.45
CA MET A 1 22.57 21.00 21.87
C MET A 1 22.79 20.96 20.38
N SER A 2 23.36 19.86 19.91
CA SER A 2 23.48 19.52 18.49
C SER A 2 22.10 19.12 18.00
N PHE A 3 21.54 19.90 17.08
CA PHE A 3 20.39 19.47 16.29
C PHE A 3 20.93 18.50 15.24
N GLU A 4 20.60 17.22 15.40
CA GLU A 4 20.73 16.24 14.33
C GLU A 4 19.87 16.72 13.14
N PRO A 5 20.38 16.78 11.90
CA PRO A 5 19.56 17.17 10.77
C PRO A 5 18.44 16.13 10.61
N GLN A 6 17.19 16.56 10.80
CA GLN A 6 16.06 15.75 10.36
C GLN A 6 16.13 15.69 8.84
N GLU A 7 16.41 14.49 8.31
CA GLU A 7 16.28 14.13 6.90
C GLU A 7 15.13 14.89 6.24
N LEU A 8 15.42 15.62 5.16
CA LEU A 8 14.44 16.36 4.35
C LEU A 8 13.36 15.39 3.85
N LYS A 9 12.30 15.21 4.63
CA LYS A 9 11.13 14.43 4.21
C LYS A 9 10.44 15.21 3.11
N SER A 10 10.59 14.76 1.86
CA SER A 10 9.84 15.26 0.72
C SER A 10 8.36 15.36 1.09
N TYR A 11 7.81 16.58 1.06
CA TYR A 11 6.42 16.83 1.40
C TYR A 11 5.54 16.35 0.25
N PHE A 12 5.11 15.10 0.28
CA PHE A 12 4.07 14.61 -0.64
C PHE A 12 2.68 14.94 -0.07
N LEU A 13 1.89 15.77 -0.75
CA LEU A 13 0.51 16.08 -0.38
C LEU A 13 -0.46 15.47 -1.39
N LEU A 14 -1.73 15.31 -1.00
CA LEU A 14 -2.77 14.79 -1.89
C LEU A 14 -3.29 15.85 -2.87
N THR A 15 -2.98 17.13 -2.65
CA THR A 15 -3.43 18.26 -3.47
C THR A 15 -2.38 19.40 -3.48
N GLY A 16 -2.54 20.36 -4.40
CA GLY A 16 -1.72 21.58 -4.48
C GLY A 16 -0.36 21.41 -5.14
N ALA A 17 0.58 22.33 -4.87
CA ALA A 17 1.92 22.38 -5.49
C ALA A 17 2.82 21.17 -5.14
N TYR A 18 2.39 20.36 -4.17
CA TYR A 18 3.03 19.11 -3.77
C TYR A 18 2.11 17.89 -4.01
N GLY A 19 1.10 18.07 -4.87
CA GLY A 19 0.12 17.06 -5.25
C GLY A 19 0.69 15.97 -6.17
N PRO A 20 -0.11 14.93 -6.47
CA PRO A 20 0.31 13.76 -7.25
C PRO A 20 1.01 14.09 -8.58
N GLU A 21 0.50 15.09 -9.30
CA GLU A 21 1.04 15.60 -10.57
C GLU A 21 2.54 15.97 -10.49
N TYR A 22 3.00 16.37 -9.31
CA TYR A 22 4.34 16.89 -9.06
C TYR A 22 5.24 15.90 -8.33
N TRP A 23 4.73 14.74 -7.90
CA TRP A 23 5.52 13.79 -7.11
C TRP A 23 6.75 13.27 -7.85
N VAL A 24 6.70 13.21 -9.19
CA VAL A 24 7.85 12.85 -10.04
C VAL A 24 9.08 13.73 -9.80
N THR A 25 8.88 15.01 -9.42
CA THR A 25 9.97 15.96 -9.15
C THR A 25 10.80 15.57 -7.94
N SER A 26 10.18 14.92 -6.95
CA SER A 26 10.81 14.48 -5.70
C SER A 26 11.07 12.98 -5.66
N SER A 27 10.41 12.21 -6.52
CA SER A 27 10.57 10.76 -6.65
C SER A 27 10.29 10.33 -8.08
N VAL A 28 11.36 10.16 -8.86
CA VAL A 28 11.31 9.84 -10.30
C VAL A 28 10.45 8.59 -10.58
N SER A 29 10.41 7.64 -9.64
CA SER A 29 9.59 6.43 -9.73
C SER A 29 8.09 6.71 -9.87
N CYS A 30 7.59 7.86 -9.40
CA CYS A 30 6.20 8.30 -9.55
C CYS A 30 5.82 8.64 -10.99
N GLY A 31 6.79 8.89 -11.88
CA GLY A 31 6.56 9.15 -13.31
C GLY A 31 6.68 7.89 -14.17
N GLY A 32 6.72 6.69 -13.57
CA GLY A 32 6.87 5.44 -14.30
C GLY A 32 5.64 5.03 -15.11
N HIS A 33 5.79 4.06 -16.01
CA HIS A 33 4.67 3.54 -16.82
C HIS A 33 3.83 2.46 -16.13
N GLN A 34 4.27 1.99 -14.97
CA GLN A 34 3.64 0.89 -14.24
C GLN A 34 3.13 1.38 -12.88
N GLN A 35 2.45 2.53 -12.82
CA GLN A 35 1.94 3.06 -11.54
C GLN A 35 0.64 2.38 -11.11
N SER A 36 0.44 2.33 -9.80
CA SER A 36 -0.86 2.17 -9.13
C SER A 36 -1.33 3.50 -8.55
N PRO A 37 -2.64 3.70 -8.31
CA PRO A 37 -3.72 2.73 -8.54
C PRO A 37 -4.15 2.61 -10.00
N ILE A 38 -4.93 1.57 -10.29
CA ILE A 38 -5.55 1.32 -11.61
C ILE A 38 -7.03 0.98 -11.47
N ASP A 39 -7.76 1.13 -12.57
CA ASP A 39 -9.06 0.48 -12.75
C ASP A 39 -8.86 -0.95 -13.28
N ILE A 40 -9.47 -1.92 -12.60
CA ILE A 40 -9.42 -3.32 -12.99
C ILE A 40 -10.68 -3.63 -13.81
N SER A 41 -10.49 -3.86 -15.11
CA SER A 41 -11.54 -4.38 -15.99
C SER A 41 -11.61 -5.89 -15.86
N ASP A 42 -12.71 -6.39 -15.32
CA ASP A 42 -12.97 -7.83 -15.15
C ASP A 42 -12.95 -8.55 -16.51
N GLN A 43 -13.46 -7.91 -17.56
CA GLN A 43 -13.46 -8.45 -18.93
C GLN A 43 -12.06 -8.60 -19.54
N HIS A 44 -11.08 -7.85 -19.05
CA HIS A 44 -9.69 -7.90 -19.50
C HIS A 44 -8.78 -8.67 -18.53
N ALA A 45 -9.31 -9.11 -17.39
CA ALA A 45 -8.57 -9.91 -16.43
C ALA A 45 -8.32 -11.30 -17.02
N ARG A 46 -7.08 -11.79 -16.87
CA ARG A 46 -6.73 -13.15 -17.27
C ARG A 46 -6.93 -14.08 -16.08
N VAL A 47 -7.81 -15.06 -16.24
CA VAL A 47 -7.97 -16.15 -15.27
C VAL A 47 -6.79 -17.10 -15.44
N SER A 48 -6.11 -17.39 -14.34
CA SER A 48 -5.01 -18.35 -14.31
C SER A 48 -5.38 -19.48 -13.35
N GLU A 49 -5.37 -20.70 -13.85
CA GLU A 49 -5.56 -21.92 -13.03
C GLU A 49 -4.24 -22.43 -12.44
N GLU A 50 -3.12 -21.85 -12.83
CA GLU A 50 -1.78 -22.28 -12.40
C GLU A 50 -1.38 -21.74 -11.02
N TYR A 51 -2.10 -20.74 -10.52
CA TYR A 51 -1.79 -20.12 -9.24
C TYR A 51 -2.40 -20.90 -8.09
N GLN A 52 -1.55 -21.23 -7.11
CA GLN A 52 -1.99 -21.74 -5.82
C GLN A 52 -2.95 -20.77 -5.16
N ASP A 53 -3.89 -21.30 -4.39
CA ASP A 53 -4.79 -20.51 -3.56
C ASP A 53 -4.00 -19.60 -2.61
N LEU A 54 -4.61 -18.46 -2.27
CA LEU A 54 -4.08 -17.54 -1.28
C LEU A 54 -4.02 -18.22 0.09
N GLN A 55 -2.83 -18.29 0.68
CA GLN A 55 -2.59 -18.84 2.01
C GLN A 55 -2.36 -17.70 2.99
N LEU A 56 -3.12 -17.72 4.10
CA LEU A 56 -3.06 -16.73 5.17
C LEU A 56 -2.64 -17.42 6.47
N ASP A 57 -1.47 -17.07 6.99
CA ASP A 57 -0.99 -17.60 8.26
C ASP A 57 -1.09 -16.53 9.36
N GLY A 58 -1.70 -16.89 10.50
CA GLY A 58 -1.80 -16.03 11.67
C GLY A 58 -2.97 -15.03 11.65
N PHE A 59 -3.69 -14.90 10.53
CA PHE A 59 -4.81 -13.96 10.38
C PHE A 59 -6.06 -14.35 11.20
N ASP A 60 -6.20 -15.62 11.58
CA ASP A 60 -7.30 -16.11 12.43
C ASP A 60 -7.03 -15.89 13.93
N ASN A 61 -5.82 -15.46 14.30
CA ASN A 61 -5.45 -15.20 15.68
C ASN A 61 -5.87 -13.80 16.11
N GLU A 62 -6.20 -13.64 17.39
CA GLU A 62 -6.37 -12.30 17.97
C GLU A 62 -5.05 -11.54 17.94
N SER A 63 -5.10 -10.29 17.52
CA SER A 63 -3.93 -9.42 17.51
C SER A 63 -3.45 -9.09 18.92
N SER A 64 -2.14 -9.05 19.13
CA SER A 64 -1.54 -8.65 20.40
C SER A 64 -1.90 -7.21 20.76
N ASN A 65 -2.02 -6.95 22.06
CA ASN A 65 -2.13 -5.61 22.63
C ASN A 65 -0.92 -4.68 22.36
N LYS A 66 0.16 -5.20 21.74
CA LYS A 66 1.30 -4.41 21.26
C LYS A 66 1.03 -3.75 19.91
N THR A 67 0.05 -4.25 19.14
CA THR A 67 -0.40 -3.63 17.90
C THR A 67 -0.99 -2.26 18.20
N TRP A 68 -0.61 -1.25 17.42
CA TRP A 68 -1.00 0.13 17.70
C TRP A 68 -1.30 0.91 16.43
N MET A 69 -2.08 1.97 16.59
CA MET A 69 -2.57 2.80 15.49
C MET A 69 -1.97 4.20 15.56
N LYS A 70 -1.68 4.77 14.40
CA LYS A 70 -1.14 6.13 14.24
C LYS A 70 -1.90 6.90 13.18
N ASN A 71 -2.33 8.12 13.51
CA ASN A 71 -2.65 9.11 12.47
C ASN A 71 -1.33 9.73 11.96
N THR A 72 -1.03 9.56 10.67
CA THR A 72 0.20 10.06 10.05
C THR A 72 0.05 11.47 9.44
N GLY A 73 -1.15 12.04 9.49
CA GLY A 73 -1.53 13.24 8.75
C GLY A 73 -1.90 12.99 7.29
N LYS A 74 -1.68 11.77 6.76
CA LYS A 74 -2.07 11.36 5.40
C LYS A 74 -2.99 10.15 5.38
N THR A 75 -2.82 9.26 6.34
CA THR A 75 -3.62 8.04 6.53
C THR A 75 -3.68 7.72 8.02
N VAL A 76 -4.61 6.86 8.40
CA VAL A 76 -4.46 6.05 9.61
C VAL A 76 -3.59 4.84 9.27
N ALA A 77 -2.59 4.53 10.09
CA ALA A 77 -1.73 3.37 9.93
C ALA A 77 -1.84 2.48 11.17
N ILE A 78 -2.16 1.20 10.99
CA ILE A 78 -2.09 0.18 12.05
C ILE A 78 -0.75 -0.55 11.87
N LEU A 79 0.10 -0.50 12.89
CA LEU A 79 1.38 -1.19 12.89
C LEU A 79 1.22 -2.54 13.58
N LEU A 80 1.34 -3.61 12.79
CA LEU A 80 1.17 -4.98 13.24
C LEU A 80 2.41 -5.41 14.03
N LYS A 81 2.19 -6.04 15.19
CA LYS A 81 3.28 -6.56 16.03
C LYS A 81 3.39 -8.07 16.06
N ASP A 82 2.38 -8.76 15.57
CA ASP A 82 2.40 -10.21 15.43
C ASP A 82 2.87 -10.63 14.04
N ASP A 83 3.01 -11.94 13.87
CA ASP A 83 3.46 -12.58 12.65
C ASP A 83 2.26 -12.98 11.78
N TYR A 84 1.95 -12.12 10.81
CA TYR A 84 0.95 -12.38 9.77
C TYR A 84 1.66 -12.62 8.45
N PHE A 85 1.38 -13.76 7.79
CA PHE A 85 2.03 -14.08 6.52
C PHE A 85 1.03 -14.40 5.41
N VAL A 86 1.41 -14.02 4.19
CA VAL A 86 0.67 -14.29 2.96
C VAL A 86 1.58 -15.02 1.96
N SER A 87 1.05 -16.05 1.31
CA SER A 87 1.70 -16.75 0.19
C SER A 87 0.67 -17.28 -0.81
N GLY A 88 1.12 -17.90 -1.91
CA GLY A 88 0.23 -18.32 -3.01
C GLY A 88 -0.14 -17.16 -3.94
N ALA A 89 -1.22 -17.30 -4.71
CA ALA A 89 -1.73 -16.28 -5.64
C ALA A 89 -0.68 -15.68 -6.62
N GLY A 90 0.32 -16.49 -7.00
CA GLY A 90 1.42 -16.06 -7.87
C GLY A 90 2.50 -15.21 -7.18
N LEU A 91 2.49 -15.09 -5.85
CA LEU A 91 3.55 -14.45 -5.08
C LEU A 91 4.80 -15.36 -5.02
N PRO A 92 6.02 -14.84 -5.22
CA PRO A 92 7.25 -15.62 -5.12
C PRO A 92 7.65 -15.77 -3.65
N GLY A 93 7.08 -16.78 -3.02
CA GLY A 93 7.36 -17.13 -1.63
C GLY A 93 6.37 -16.51 -0.65
N ARG A 94 6.84 -16.27 0.58
CA ARG A 94 6.02 -15.89 1.74
C ARG A 94 6.37 -14.48 2.20
N PHE A 95 5.35 -13.65 2.34
CA PHE A 95 5.46 -12.24 2.70
C PHE A 95 4.88 -12.01 4.09
N LYS A 96 5.54 -11.18 4.90
CA LYS A 96 5.07 -10.78 6.22
C LYS A 96 4.38 -9.43 6.14
N ALA A 97 3.20 -9.28 6.73
CA ALA A 97 2.53 -7.99 6.82
C ALA A 97 3.15 -7.12 7.92
N GLU A 98 3.50 -5.87 7.61
CA GLU A 98 4.11 -4.94 8.57
C GLU A 98 3.11 -3.92 9.13
N LYS A 99 2.32 -3.31 8.24
CA LYS A 99 1.33 -2.31 8.60
C LYS A 99 0.16 -2.32 7.62
N VAL A 100 -0.96 -1.79 8.07
CA VAL A 100 -2.15 -1.56 7.26
C VAL A 100 -2.45 -0.07 7.22
N GLU A 101 -2.75 0.45 6.04
CA GLU A 101 -3.08 1.85 5.78
C GLU A 101 -4.46 1.95 5.12
N PHE A 102 -5.14 3.08 5.32
CA PHE A 102 -6.53 3.28 4.94
C PHE A 102 -6.66 4.49 4.03
N HIS A 103 -7.50 4.37 3.01
CA HIS A 103 -7.92 5.48 2.17
C HIS A 103 -9.43 5.58 2.18
N TRP A 104 -9.96 6.79 2.30
CA TRP A 104 -11.39 7.03 2.45
C TRP A 104 -11.83 8.32 1.77
N GLY A 105 -13.13 8.38 1.45
CA GLY A 105 -13.75 9.53 0.81
C GLY A 105 -14.11 10.64 1.80
N HIS A 106 -14.55 11.77 1.29
CA HIS A 106 -14.83 12.96 2.10
C HIS A 106 -16.02 12.79 3.07
N SER A 107 -17.16 12.28 2.61
CA SER A 107 -18.40 12.29 3.41
C SER A 107 -19.45 11.29 2.91
N ASN A 108 -20.32 10.80 3.79
CA ASN A 108 -21.50 9.99 3.47
C ASN A 108 -21.22 8.77 2.56
N GLY A 109 -20.08 8.09 2.78
CA GLY A 109 -19.71 6.94 1.98
C GLY A 109 -19.33 7.28 0.53
N SER A 110 -18.96 8.54 0.25
CA SER A 110 -18.39 8.94 -1.04
C SER A 110 -17.16 8.10 -1.40
N ALA A 111 -16.86 7.98 -2.70
CA ALA A 111 -15.70 7.26 -3.20
C ALA A 111 -14.39 7.68 -2.51
N GLY A 112 -13.66 6.69 -2.00
CA GLY A 112 -12.42 6.84 -1.26
C GLY A 112 -11.35 5.82 -1.60
N SER A 113 -11.70 4.76 -2.31
CA SER A 113 -10.73 3.79 -2.81
C SER A 113 -9.80 4.43 -3.84
N GLU A 114 -8.54 3.99 -3.81
CA GLU A 114 -7.55 4.32 -4.82
C GLU A 114 -7.83 3.49 -6.09
N HIS A 115 -7.99 2.18 -5.93
CA HIS A 115 -8.38 1.26 -7.01
C HIS A 115 -9.88 1.28 -7.28
N SER A 116 -10.26 0.82 -8.48
CA SER A 116 -11.64 0.56 -8.87
C SER A 116 -11.77 -0.74 -9.65
N VAL A 117 -13.00 -1.27 -9.73
CA VAL A 117 -13.33 -2.44 -10.54
C VAL A 117 -14.44 -2.05 -11.51
N ASN A 118 -14.20 -2.19 -12.81
CA ASN A 118 -15.10 -1.76 -13.88
C ASN A 118 -15.59 -0.31 -13.68
N GLY A 119 -14.68 0.59 -13.31
CA GLY A 119 -14.94 2.00 -13.02
C GLY A 119 -15.63 2.27 -11.68
N ARG A 120 -16.04 1.24 -10.93
CA ARG A 120 -16.70 1.40 -9.62
C ARG A 120 -15.68 1.58 -8.51
N ARG A 121 -15.76 2.71 -7.81
CA ARG A 121 -15.01 2.99 -6.57
C ARG A 121 -15.79 2.62 -5.32
N PHE A 122 -15.06 2.41 -4.23
CA PHE A 122 -15.59 2.04 -2.92
C PHE A 122 -15.34 3.15 -1.89
N PRO A 123 -16.12 3.20 -0.79
CA PRO A 123 -15.98 4.27 0.20
C PRO A 123 -14.65 4.27 0.96
N VAL A 124 -14.07 3.08 1.18
CA VAL A 124 -12.82 2.87 1.91
C VAL A 124 -12.03 1.76 1.21
N GLU A 125 -10.71 1.95 1.09
CA GLU A 125 -9.75 0.91 0.71
C GLU A 125 -8.77 0.68 1.85
N VAL A 126 -8.53 -0.59 2.15
CA VAL A 126 -7.55 -1.04 3.14
C VAL A 126 -6.41 -1.67 2.38
N ARG A 127 -5.18 -1.22 2.63
CA ARG A 127 -3.99 -1.76 1.96
C ARG A 127 -2.89 -2.11 2.95
N GLU A 128 -2.09 -3.11 2.59
CA GLU A 128 -0.79 -3.33 3.23
C GLU A 128 0.12 -2.16 2.88
N GLY A 129 0.75 -1.57 3.89
CA GLY A 129 1.64 -0.44 3.73
C GLY A 129 3.09 -0.87 3.79
N ARG A 130 3.94 -0.36 2.90
CA ARG A 130 5.38 -0.58 2.95
C ARG A 130 6.11 0.53 3.71
N SER A 131 7.20 0.18 4.39
CA SER A 131 7.93 1.06 5.31
C SER A 131 8.63 2.28 4.66
N SER A 132 8.71 2.39 3.32
CA SER A 132 9.58 3.39 2.67
C SER A 132 9.07 4.04 1.36
N SER A 133 7.81 3.89 0.95
CA SER A 133 7.30 4.53 -0.28
C SER A 133 6.12 5.46 0.00
N PRO A 134 5.98 6.59 -0.74
CA PRO A 134 4.73 7.33 -0.77
C PRO A 134 3.60 6.37 -1.11
N SER A 135 2.52 6.47 -0.35
CA SER A 135 1.29 5.65 -0.39
C SER A 135 0.69 5.39 -1.76
N SER A 136 1.13 6.11 -2.77
CA SER A 136 0.37 6.38 -4.00
C SER A 136 1.29 6.56 -5.21
N CYS A 137 2.58 6.18 -5.09
CA CYS A 137 3.50 5.95 -6.22
C CYS A 137 4.04 4.52 -6.18
N PHE A 138 3.13 3.53 -6.25
CA PHE A 138 3.57 2.15 -6.33
C PHE A 138 3.83 1.78 -7.78
N ASN A 139 5.08 1.44 -8.11
CA ASN A 139 5.34 0.75 -9.35
C ASN A 139 4.85 -0.70 -9.21
N LEU A 140 3.87 -1.10 -10.02
CA LEU A 140 3.42 -2.49 -10.22
C LEU A 140 4.60 -3.43 -10.55
N GLY A 141 5.68 -2.88 -11.13
CA GLY A 141 6.94 -3.56 -11.41
C GLY A 141 7.99 -3.58 -10.28
N CYS A 142 7.86 -2.76 -9.23
CA CYS A 142 8.70 -2.86 -8.01
C CYS A 142 8.11 -3.89 -7.05
N LYS A 143 7.79 -5.06 -7.58
CA LYS A 143 7.66 -6.27 -6.80
C LYS A 143 9.08 -6.84 -6.62
N TYR A 144 9.35 -7.39 -5.45
CA TYR A 144 10.53 -8.25 -5.17
C TYR A 144 11.83 -7.53 -4.79
N SER A 145 11.82 -6.82 -3.67
CA SER A 145 12.97 -6.86 -2.78
C SER A 145 12.84 -8.12 -1.91
N SER A 146 13.43 -9.22 -2.36
CA SER A 146 13.68 -10.40 -1.55
C SER A 146 14.39 -10.01 -0.27
N LEU A 147 13.85 -10.36 0.90
CA LEU A 147 14.68 -10.52 2.10
C LEU A 147 15.67 -11.65 1.77
N GLY A 148 16.90 -11.23 1.44
CA GLY A 148 18.01 -12.14 1.22
C GLY A 148 18.21 -13.01 2.46
N ARG A 149 18.32 -14.31 2.24
CA ARG A 149 18.96 -15.22 3.19
C ARG A 149 20.44 -14.91 3.24
N SER A 150 20.96 -14.70 4.44
CA SER A 150 22.20 -15.35 4.91
C SER A 150 21.99 -15.77 6.35
#